data_AF-A0A2D9H091-F1
#
_entry.id   AF-A0A2D9H091-F1
#
_cell.length_a   1.000
_cell.length_b   1.000
_cell.length_c   1.000
_cell.angle_alpha   90.00
_cell.angle_beta   90.00
_cell.angle_gamma   90.00
#
_symmetry.space_group_name_H-M   'P 1'
#
loop_
_entity.id
_entity.type
_entity.pdbx_description
1 polymer ?
#
loop_
_entity_poly.entity_id
_entity_poly.type
_entity_poly.pdbx_seq_one_letter_code
_entity_poly.pdbx_strand_id
1 'polypeptide(L)'
;MTSLRRRTASLLASSLTASLAGVLTASLAGVLAASVLTAPWATAKPDTLFPSMGNSGYQVRAYDVALDYEPVTNRAIATVRIRAVARKAMNRFHLDFSGPEVTAVVVDQQPASFARRGDELVVTPAQRLDKGRFTAVVSYDGQPPEHTDDDGSTEGWVRTTDGAVAVNEPVGAMTWLPSNNTPGDKARFTFRISAPAGYSVVANGELVETAPHGTGTTWTWRQDEPMSTYLAMVGIGRYDVTESSTTSIDGRELPLWFFEDSAVGGARTAREVLPEVIAFCERLFGAYPFSSGGHVVDDAYVGYALETQTRPFYPPGGASTSTVVHETAHQWFGNSVTLTDWHDIWLAEGWATYAEWLWSGAHDGRTPREHFDALYARGADDDLWSPAPTEFTDPADLFGEPVYSRGAMTLVVLRREIGSRDFKRLGRKWVAKHAYDNVTTRDFERLAEKVSGERLDDLFDDWLRLDGKPKGY
;
A
#
# COMPACT_ATOMS: atom_id res chain seq x y z
N MET A 1 -47.50 -59.71 -12.17
CA MET A 1 -46.56 -59.80 -13.31
C MET A 1 -47.30 -59.42 -14.58
N THR A 2 -46.76 -58.41 -15.29
CA THR A 2 -46.80 -58.16 -16.76
C THR A 2 -48.15 -58.27 -17.49
N SER A 3 -48.82 -57.15 -17.83
CA SER A 3 -48.57 -56.13 -18.90
C SER A 3 -49.45 -56.40 -20.13
N LEU A 4 -50.47 -55.57 -20.41
CA LEU A 4 -50.50 -54.47 -21.40
C LEU A 4 -50.43 -54.97 -22.86
N ARG A 5 -51.25 -54.55 -23.84
CA ARG A 5 -51.74 -53.19 -24.10
C ARG A 5 -52.89 -53.16 -25.15
N ARG A 6 -53.57 -52.02 -25.18
CA ARG A 6 -54.80 -51.65 -25.91
C ARG A 6 -54.59 -51.22 -27.37
N ARG A 7 -55.72 -51.22 -28.10
CA ARG A 7 -56.03 -50.71 -29.44
C ARG A 7 -56.25 -49.18 -29.48
N THR A 8 -56.17 -48.65 -30.70
CA THR A 8 -56.44 -47.29 -31.20
C THR A 8 -57.92 -47.01 -31.56
N ALA A 9 -58.34 -45.74 -31.49
CA ALA A 9 -59.45 -45.03 -32.20
C ALA A 9 -59.90 -43.83 -31.31
N SER A 10 -60.49 -42.70 -31.71
CA SER A 10 -60.75 -41.91 -32.92
C SER A 10 -61.51 -40.64 -32.45
N LEU A 11 -61.56 -39.59 -33.29
CA LEU A 11 -62.64 -38.56 -33.44
C LEU A 11 -62.75 -37.27 -32.57
N LEU A 12 -63.03 -36.18 -33.33
CA LEU A 12 -64.02 -35.09 -33.14
C LEU A 12 -63.61 -33.68 -32.66
N ALA A 13 -64.44 -32.72 -33.07
CA ALA A 13 -64.17 -31.31 -33.36
C ALA A 13 -64.91 -30.30 -32.45
N SER A 14 -64.49 -29.03 -32.57
CA SER A 14 -65.25 -27.75 -32.43
C SER A 14 -65.61 -27.14 -31.05
N SER A 15 -64.94 -26.00 -30.76
CA SER A 15 -65.41 -24.69 -30.22
C SER A 15 -66.34 -24.60 -28.99
N LEU A 16 -65.90 -23.90 -27.92
CA LEU A 16 -66.49 -22.63 -27.42
C LEU A 16 -65.68 -22.02 -26.25
N THR A 17 -65.90 -20.73 -26.06
CA THR A 17 -65.32 -19.69 -25.19
C THR A 17 -65.27 -19.92 -23.66
N ALA A 18 -64.18 -19.46 -23.02
CA ALA A 18 -64.14 -18.43 -21.95
C ALA A 18 -63.05 -18.68 -20.89
N SER A 19 -62.24 -17.64 -20.67
CA SER A 19 -61.60 -17.25 -19.39
C SER A 19 -60.57 -18.21 -18.75
N LEU A 20 -59.28 -17.90 -18.92
CA LEU A 20 -58.39 -17.67 -17.77
C LEU A 20 -57.15 -16.89 -18.24
N ALA A 21 -57.03 -15.66 -17.74
CA ALA A 21 -55.80 -14.89 -17.76
C ALA A 21 -54.80 -15.51 -16.78
N GLY A 22 -53.52 -15.51 -17.15
CA GLY A 22 -52.42 -15.72 -16.21
C GLY A 22 -51.55 -16.93 -16.54
N VAL A 23 -50.24 -16.66 -16.59
CA VAL A 23 -49.13 -17.63 -16.60
C VAL A 23 -48.79 -18.22 -17.97
N LEU A 24 -48.04 -17.45 -18.79
CA LEU A 24 -47.10 -17.97 -19.78
C LEU A 24 -46.16 -16.86 -20.28
N THR A 25 -45.43 -16.21 -19.37
CA THR A 25 -44.29 -15.32 -19.70
C THR A 25 -43.14 -15.51 -18.73
N ALA A 26 -42.74 -16.76 -18.47
CA ALA A 26 -41.57 -17.04 -17.64
C ALA A 26 -40.95 -18.40 -17.99
N SER A 27 -40.31 -18.52 -19.15
CA SER A 27 -39.43 -19.68 -19.40
C SER A 27 -38.36 -19.50 -20.49
N LEU A 28 -38.19 -18.31 -21.10
CA LEU A 28 -37.07 -18.06 -22.02
C LEU A 28 -36.03 -17.02 -21.52
N ALA A 29 -36.20 -16.44 -20.34
CA ALA A 29 -35.19 -15.56 -19.73
C ALA A 29 -34.09 -16.33 -18.97
N GLY A 30 -34.26 -17.65 -18.74
CA GLY A 30 -33.40 -18.44 -17.87
C GLY A 30 -32.18 -19.09 -18.53
N VAL A 31 -31.97 -18.94 -19.85
CA VAL A 31 -30.90 -19.66 -20.57
C VAL A 31 -29.81 -18.75 -21.14
N LEU A 32 -29.96 -17.41 -21.06
CA LEU A 32 -28.93 -16.45 -21.49
C LEU A 32 -28.08 -15.87 -20.35
N ALA A 33 -28.38 -16.20 -19.08
CA ALA A 33 -27.65 -15.70 -17.91
C ALA A 33 -26.49 -16.61 -17.45
N ALA A 34 -26.33 -17.81 -18.01
CA ALA A 34 -25.39 -18.81 -17.51
C ALA A 34 -24.06 -18.93 -18.31
N SER A 35 -23.88 -18.17 -19.39
CA SER A 35 -22.75 -18.33 -20.32
C SER A 35 -21.78 -17.13 -20.39
N VAL A 36 -21.90 -16.13 -19.52
CA VAL A 36 -20.95 -14.99 -19.42
C VAL A 36 -19.94 -15.16 -18.26
N LEU A 37 -20.08 -16.21 -17.45
CA LEU A 37 -19.29 -16.39 -16.21
C LEU A 37 -17.95 -17.13 -16.38
N THR A 38 -17.52 -17.49 -17.58
CA THR A 38 -16.33 -18.36 -17.77
C THR A 38 -15.24 -17.79 -18.66
N ALA A 39 -15.29 -16.51 -19.06
CA ALA A 39 -14.14 -15.89 -19.71
C ALA A 39 -12.99 -15.75 -18.68
N PRO A 40 -11.83 -16.41 -18.88
CA PRO A 40 -10.67 -16.25 -18.02
C PRO A 40 -10.29 -14.78 -17.89
N TRP A 41 -9.94 -14.37 -16.69
CA TRP A 41 -9.45 -13.02 -16.43
C TRP A 41 -8.10 -12.85 -17.12
N ALA A 42 -8.11 -12.24 -18.30
CA ALA A 42 -6.88 -11.78 -18.95
C ALA A 42 -6.54 -10.36 -18.43
N THR A 43 -6.33 -10.25 -17.13
CA THR A 43 -5.66 -9.13 -16.49
C THR A 43 -4.27 -9.64 -16.14
N ALA A 44 -3.22 -8.99 -16.64
CA ALA A 44 -1.88 -9.29 -16.15
C ALA A 44 -1.90 -9.06 -14.64
N LYS A 45 -1.49 -10.06 -13.87
CA LYS A 45 -1.33 -9.97 -12.42
C LYS A 45 -0.26 -8.90 -12.18
N PRO A 46 -0.59 -7.78 -11.54
CA PRO A 46 0.38 -6.70 -11.36
C PRO A 46 1.44 -7.08 -10.32
N ASP A 47 1.15 -8.05 -9.45
CA ASP A 47 2.04 -8.53 -8.40
C ASP A 47 2.10 -10.06 -8.38
N THR A 48 3.26 -10.61 -8.06
CA THR A 48 3.51 -12.06 -8.01
C THR A 48 3.07 -12.70 -6.70
N LEU A 49 3.20 -11.98 -5.58
CA LEU A 49 2.90 -12.45 -4.24
C LEU A 49 1.41 -12.32 -3.91
N PHE A 50 0.80 -11.21 -4.34
CA PHE A 50 -0.64 -10.93 -4.19
C PHE A 50 -1.33 -10.88 -5.55
N PRO A 51 -1.49 -12.01 -6.26
CA PRO A 51 -1.94 -12.05 -7.64
C PRO A 51 -3.41 -11.65 -7.86
N SER A 52 -4.19 -11.53 -6.78
CA SER A 52 -5.56 -11.00 -6.79
C SER A 52 -5.61 -9.48 -6.66
N MET A 53 -4.54 -8.84 -6.21
CA MET A 53 -4.53 -7.40 -5.99
C MET A 53 -4.17 -6.65 -7.27
N GLY A 54 -4.80 -5.49 -7.45
CA GLY A 54 -4.51 -4.55 -8.51
C GLY A 54 -5.01 -4.94 -9.89
N ASN A 55 -4.88 -4.02 -10.84
CA ASN A 55 -5.43 -4.10 -12.17
C ASN A 55 -4.53 -3.42 -13.22
N SER A 56 -3.85 -4.24 -14.01
CA SER A 56 -3.00 -3.80 -15.13
C SER A 56 -3.74 -3.16 -16.31
N GLY A 57 -5.08 -3.16 -16.30
CA GLY A 57 -5.92 -2.59 -17.36
C GLY A 57 -5.92 -1.06 -17.39
N TYR A 58 -5.55 -0.41 -16.29
CA TYR A 58 -5.50 1.05 -16.18
C TYR A 58 -4.29 1.51 -15.35
N GLN A 59 -4.19 2.82 -15.14
CA GLN A 59 -3.25 3.45 -14.22
C GLN A 59 -3.99 4.58 -13.53
N VAL A 60 -3.99 4.63 -12.20
CA VAL A 60 -4.59 5.74 -11.47
C VAL A 60 -3.66 6.96 -11.55
N ARG A 61 -4.26 8.15 -11.58
CA ARG A 61 -3.56 9.44 -11.58
C ARG A 61 -3.84 10.24 -10.32
N ALA A 62 -5.07 10.15 -9.82
CA ALA A 62 -5.43 10.81 -8.59
C ALA A 62 -6.60 10.11 -7.88
N TYR A 63 -6.50 10.06 -6.56
CA TYR A 63 -7.60 9.78 -5.65
C TYR A 63 -8.05 11.08 -4.99
N ASP A 64 -9.37 11.25 -4.89
CA ASP A 64 -10.01 12.32 -4.14
C ASP A 64 -11.00 11.63 -3.18
N VAL A 65 -10.59 11.57 -1.90
CA VAL A 65 -11.26 10.82 -0.83
C VAL A 65 -12.02 11.81 0.03
N ALA A 66 -13.34 11.79 -0.04
CA ALA A 66 -14.20 12.49 0.91
C ALA A 66 -14.80 11.48 1.87
N LEU A 67 -14.49 11.57 3.16
CA LEU A 67 -14.89 10.60 4.18
C LEU A 67 -15.40 11.32 5.43
N ASP A 68 -16.56 10.91 5.92
CA ASP A 68 -17.14 11.31 7.20
C ASP A 68 -17.04 10.11 8.15
N TYR A 69 -16.39 10.30 9.29
CA TYR A 69 -16.15 9.24 10.27
C TYR A 69 -16.81 9.57 11.61
N GLU A 70 -17.60 8.63 12.11
CA GLU A 70 -18.18 8.65 13.46
C GLU A 70 -17.43 7.65 14.37
N PRO A 71 -16.51 8.12 15.23
CA PRO A 71 -15.65 7.26 16.03
C PRO A 71 -16.39 6.34 17.00
N VAL A 72 -17.55 6.74 17.52
CA VAL A 72 -18.31 5.92 18.50
C VAL A 72 -18.89 4.67 17.86
N THR A 73 -19.31 4.76 16.59
CA THR A 73 -19.96 3.65 15.89
C THR A 73 -19.04 2.96 14.88
N ASN A 74 -17.78 3.40 14.77
CA ASN A 74 -16.84 3.01 13.73
C ASN A 74 -17.44 3.14 12.32
N ARG A 75 -18.32 4.11 12.08
CA ARG A 75 -19.02 4.24 10.81
C ARG A 75 -18.29 5.23 9.91
N ALA A 76 -17.94 4.78 8.71
CA ALA A 76 -17.38 5.58 7.64
C ALA A 76 -18.40 5.73 6.51
N ILE A 77 -18.71 6.96 6.15
CA ILE A 77 -19.49 7.30 4.96
C ILE A 77 -18.54 8.02 4.01
N ALA A 78 -18.30 7.47 2.82
CA ALA A 78 -17.34 8.08 1.92
C ALA A 78 -17.78 8.11 0.47
N THR A 79 -17.15 9.02 -0.25
CA THR A 79 -17.16 9.08 -1.71
C THR A 79 -15.73 9.24 -2.19
N VAL A 80 -15.25 8.25 -2.94
CA VAL A 80 -13.91 8.23 -3.50
C VAL A 80 -13.98 8.41 -5.00
N ARG A 81 -13.42 9.51 -5.50
CA ARG A 81 -13.28 9.79 -6.93
C ARG A 81 -11.89 9.41 -7.40
N ILE A 82 -11.84 8.53 -8.39
CA ILE A 82 -10.64 7.93 -8.96
C ILE A 82 -10.51 8.42 -10.39
N ARG A 83 -9.46 9.19 -10.68
CA ARG A 83 -9.13 9.64 -12.04
C ARG A 83 -8.05 8.72 -12.60
N ALA A 84 -8.36 8.01 -13.67
CA ALA A 84 -7.48 6.97 -14.20
C ALA A 84 -7.30 7.07 -15.73
N VAL A 85 -6.33 6.33 -16.24
CA VAL A 85 -6.07 6.16 -17.68
C VAL A 85 -6.17 4.68 -18.02
N ALA A 86 -7.21 4.29 -18.75
CA ALA A 86 -7.34 2.97 -19.34
C ALA A 86 -6.21 2.72 -20.35
N ARG A 87 -5.44 1.65 -20.16
CA ARG A 87 -4.32 1.25 -21.05
C ARG A 87 -4.81 0.49 -22.28
N LYS A 88 -5.99 -0.12 -22.17
CA LYS A 88 -6.70 -0.88 -23.21
C LYS A 88 -8.20 -0.61 -23.12
N ALA A 89 -8.95 -0.99 -24.15
CA ALA A 89 -10.41 -0.96 -24.08
C ALA A 89 -10.92 -2.00 -23.06
N MET A 90 -11.93 -1.65 -22.27
CA MET A 90 -12.45 -2.45 -21.16
C MET A 90 -13.98 -2.37 -21.08
N ASN A 91 -14.64 -3.53 -21.04
CA ASN A 91 -16.09 -3.62 -20.74
C ASN A 91 -16.35 -3.68 -19.23
N ARG A 92 -15.32 -4.03 -18.45
CA ARG A 92 -15.31 -4.10 -16.99
C ARG A 92 -13.90 -3.83 -16.50
N PHE A 93 -13.80 -3.32 -15.29
CA PHE A 93 -12.56 -3.23 -14.53
C PHE A 93 -12.87 -3.56 -13.07
N HIS A 94 -11.85 -3.76 -12.26
CA HIS A 94 -12.01 -3.98 -10.82
C HIS A 94 -11.14 -3.02 -10.03
N LEU A 95 -11.59 -2.75 -8.82
CA LEU A 95 -10.87 -2.04 -7.76
C LEU A 95 -10.73 -3.02 -6.60
N ASP A 96 -9.61 -3.00 -5.90
CA ASP A 96 -9.45 -3.73 -4.65
C ASP A 96 -10.19 -2.96 -3.57
N PHE A 97 -11.18 -3.60 -2.98
CA PHE A 97 -12.01 -3.05 -1.93
C PHE A 97 -12.73 -4.17 -1.19
N SER A 98 -12.37 -4.34 0.08
CA SER A 98 -13.01 -5.21 1.08
C SER A 98 -13.75 -4.40 2.14
N GLY A 99 -13.76 -3.07 2.00
CA GLY A 99 -14.40 -2.14 2.92
C GLY A 99 -15.93 -2.16 2.94
N PRO A 100 -16.56 -1.13 3.54
CA PRO A 100 -18.01 -1.08 3.81
C PRO A 100 -18.93 -1.26 2.59
N GLU A 101 -20.24 -1.34 2.83
CA GLU A 101 -21.23 -1.54 1.77
C GLU A 101 -21.17 -0.45 0.71
N VAL A 102 -20.94 -0.85 -0.55
CA VAL A 102 -20.94 0.08 -1.69
C VAL A 102 -22.38 0.43 -2.04
N THR A 103 -22.71 1.71 -1.94
CA THR A 103 -24.07 2.22 -2.18
C THR A 103 -24.25 2.70 -3.63
N ALA A 104 -23.17 3.15 -4.28
CA ALA A 104 -23.21 3.58 -5.68
C ALA A 104 -21.84 3.50 -6.36
N VAL A 105 -21.85 3.24 -7.67
CA VAL A 105 -20.69 3.41 -8.55
C VAL A 105 -21.10 4.21 -9.78
N VAL A 106 -20.35 5.27 -10.09
CA VAL A 106 -20.52 6.10 -11.29
C VAL A 106 -19.24 6.07 -12.10
N VAL A 107 -19.34 5.86 -13.40
CA VAL A 107 -18.22 5.91 -14.35
C VAL A 107 -18.53 6.93 -15.44
N ASP A 108 -17.68 7.93 -15.60
CA ASP A 108 -17.85 9.04 -16.56
C ASP A 108 -19.25 9.68 -16.52
N GLN A 109 -19.71 9.99 -15.30
CA GLN A 109 -21.02 10.58 -14.99
C GLN A 109 -22.23 9.69 -15.30
N GLN A 110 -22.02 8.42 -15.64
CA GLN A 110 -23.09 7.44 -15.85
C GLN A 110 -23.09 6.40 -14.73
N PRO A 111 -24.26 5.98 -14.22
CA PRO A 111 -24.35 4.86 -13.30
C PRO A 111 -23.70 3.60 -13.90
N ALA A 112 -22.90 2.91 -13.10
CA ALA A 112 -22.31 1.63 -13.45
C ALA A 112 -22.89 0.53 -12.56
N SER A 113 -23.04 -0.68 -13.10
CA SER A 113 -23.34 -1.83 -12.24
C SER A 113 -22.06 -2.34 -11.59
N PHE A 114 -22.19 -2.94 -10.42
CA PHE A 114 -21.05 -3.47 -9.68
C PHE A 114 -21.40 -4.76 -8.95
N ALA A 115 -20.39 -5.55 -8.63
CA ALA A 115 -20.50 -6.77 -7.83
C ALA A 115 -19.25 -6.97 -6.99
N ARG A 116 -19.40 -7.53 -5.79
CA ARG A 116 -18.27 -7.99 -4.97
C ARG A 116 -17.83 -9.38 -5.38
N ARG A 117 -16.52 -9.62 -5.43
CA ARG A 117 -15.94 -10.94 -5.63
C ARG A 117 -14.66 -11.07 -4.82
N GLY A 118 -14.73 -11.73 -3.66
CA GLY A 118 -13.64 -11.69 -2.69
C GLY A 118 -13.35 -10.25 -2.31
N ASP A 119 -12.08 -9.86 -2.37
CA ASP A 119 -11.60 -8.52 -2.06
C ASP A 119 -11.76 -7.51 -3.22
N GLU A 120 -12.44 -7.89 -4.30
CA GLU A 120 -12.64 -7.01 -5.45
C GLU A 120 -14.04 -6.41 -5.54
N LEU A 121 -14.08 -5.14 -5.93
CA LEU A 121 -15.24 -4.46 -6.49
C LEU A 121 -15.15 -4.47 -8.02
N VAL A 122 -15.87 -5.39 -8.65
CA VAL A 122 -15.95 -5.49 -10.11
C VAL A 122 -16.97 -4.47 -10.64
N VAL A 123 -16.53 -3.55 -11.47
CA VAL A 123 -17.33 -2.46 -12.06
C VAL A 123 -17.58 -2.73 -13.54
N THR A 124 -18.84 -2.63 -13.95
CA THR A 124 -19.29 -2.70 -15.35
C THR A 124 -19.89 -1.36 -15.76
N PRO A 125 -19.12 -0.52 -16.48
CA PRO A 125 -19.60 0.76 -16.99
C PRO A 125 -20.78 0.60 -17.96
N ALA A 126 -21.66 1.60 -18.02
CA ALA A 126 -22.80 1.61 -18.96
C ALA A 126 -22.36 1.61 -20.44
N GLN A 127 -21.20 2.20 -20.73
CA GLN A 127 -20.55 2.19 -22.03
C GLN A 127 -19.14 1.63 -21.89
N ARG A 128 -18.69 0.87 -22.90
CA ARG A 128 -17.31 0.37 -22.93
C ARG A 128 -16.33 1.53 -22.79
N LEU A 129 -15.34 1.37 -21.91
CA LEU A 129 -14.22 2.30 -21.81
C LEU A 129 -13.25 2.03 -22.96
N ASP A 130 -12.95 3.06 -23.74
CA ASP A 130 -11.85 3.01 -24.69
C ASP A 130 -10.51 3.31 -23.99
N LYS A 131 -9.40 3.07 -24.69
CA LYS A 131 -8.08 3.51 -24.20
C LYS A 131 -8.09 5.03 -24.03
N GLY A 132 -7.83 5.53 -22.83
CA GLY A 132 -7.94 6.96 -22.54
C GLY A 132 -8.29 7.25 -21.10
N ARG A 133 -8.61 8.50 -20.80
CA ARG A 133 -8.99 8.93 -19.45
C ARG A 133 -10.41 8.49 -19.13
N PHE A 134 -10.64 8.07 -17.89
CA PHE A 134 -11.97 7.88 -17.31
C PHE A 134 -11.95 8.28 -15.84
N THR A 135 -13.13 8.53 -15.29
CA THR A 135 -13.34 8.78 -13.86
C THR A 135 -14.31 7.77 -13.29
N ALA A 136 -13.91 7.06 -12.24
CA ALA A 136 -14.80 6.27 -11.41
C ALA A 136 -15.08 7.02 -10.10
N VAL A 137 -16.30 6.92 -9.59
CA VAL A 137 -16.69 7.42 -8.28
C VAL A 137 -17.37 6.29 -7.54
N VAL A 138 -16.84 5.92 -6.38
CA VAL A 138 -17.38 4.87 -5.51
C VAL A 138 -17.88 5.52 -4.23
N SER A 139 -19.13 5.29 -3.88
CA SER A 139 -19.72 5.72 -2.61
C SER A 139 -20.03 4.50 -1.75
N TYR A 140 -19.71 4.58 -0.46
CA TYR A 140 -19.95 3.50 0.49
C TYR A 140 -20.37 4.04 1.87
N ASP A 141 -20.97 3.16 2.66
CA ASP A 141 -21.46 3.43 4.01
C ASP A 141 -21.33 2.17 4.87
N GLY A 142 -20.76 2.30 6.06
CA GLY A 142 -20.77 1.24 7.07
C GLY A 142 -19.50 1.22 7.88
N GLN A 143 -19.20 0.07 8.49
CA GLN A 143 -18.02 -0.11 9.32
C GLN A 143 -16.88 -0.70 8.49
N PRO A 144 -15.71 -0.04 8.43
CA PRO A 144 -14.54 -0.66 7.85
C PRO A 144 -14.20 -1.95 8.62
N PRO A 145 -13.93 -3.07 7.92
CA PRO A 145 -13.55 -4.30 8.57
C PRO A 145 -12.09 -4.23 9.06
N GLU A 146 -11.79 -5.04 10.07
CA GLU A 146 -10.41 -5.38 10.41
C GLU A 146 -9.85 -6.34 9.36
N HIS A 147 -8.54 -6.26 9.12
CA HIS A 147 -7.82 -7.21 8.28
C HIS A 147 -6.58 -7.72 9.04
N THR A 148 -6.32 -9.01 8.89
CA THR A 148 -5.13 -9.67 9.43
C THR A 148 -4.41 -10.31 8.26
N ASP A 149 -3.15 -9.95 8.08
CA ASP A 149 -2.31 -10.47 7.01
C ASP A 149 -1.87 -11.92 7.31
N ASP A 150 -1.29 -12.59 6.32
CA ASP A 150 -0.88 -13.99 6.40
C ASP A 150 0.19 -14.24 7.49
N ASP A 151 0.97 -13.21 7.85
CA ASP A 151 1.95 -13.24 8.94
C ASP A 151 1.32 -13.06 10.35
N GLY A 152 0.01 -12.77 10.41
CA GLY A 152 -0.75 -12.55 11.64
C GLY A 152 -0.77 -11.12 12.15
N SER A 153 -0.13 -10.18 11.46
CA SER A 153 -0.17 -8.75 11.77
C SER A 153 -1.51 -8.13 11.36
N THR A 154 -1.87 -7.00 11.99
CA THR A 154 -3.09 -6.26 11.62
C THR A 154 -2.74 -5.13 10.67
N GLU A 155 -3.50 -4.97 9.60
CA GLU A 155 -3.37 -3.86 8.66
C GLU A 155 -4.75 -3.34 8.18
N GLY A 156 -4.73 -2.30 7.37
CA GLY A 156 -5.88 -1.56 6.90
C GLY A 156 -6.41 -0.57 7.94
N TRP A 157 -7.73 -0.53 8.08
CA TRP A 157 -8.43 0.34 9.02
C TRP A 157 -8.42 -0.24 10.42
N VAL A 158 -7.62 0.36 11.31
CA VAL A 158 -7.41 -0.11 12.67
C VAL A 158 -8.05 0.82 13.67
N ARG A 159 -8.88 0.24 14.54
CA ARG A 159 -9.52 0.92 15.66
C ARG A 159 -8.50 1.35 16.70
N THR A 160 -8.58 2.61 17.15
CA THR A 160 -7.87 3.11 18.34
C THR A 160 -8.86 3.28 19.49
N THR A 161 -8.39 3.66 20.69
CA THR A 161 -9.27 3.83 21.85
C THR A 161 -10.37 4.86 21.59
N ASP A 162 -10.05 5.97 20.92
CA ASP A 162 -10.99 7.06 20.68
C ASP A 162 -11.39 7.22 19.20
N GLY A 163 -10.73 6.52 18.28
CA GLY A 163 -10.76 6.84 16.86
C GLY A 163 -10.40 5.68 15.95
N ALA A 164 -9.61 5.98 14.92
CA ALA A 164 -9.01 4.98 14.03
C ALA A 164 -7.80 5.53 13.29
N VAL A 165 -6.96 4.62 12.82
CA VAL A 165 -5.81 4.88 11.97
C VAL A 165 -5.76 3.86 10.83
N ALA A 166 -5.34 4.29 9.64
CA ALA A 166 -5.24 3.42 8.47
C ALA A 166 -3.78 3.15 8.07
N VAL A 167 -3.25 1.98 8.40
CA VAL A 167 -1.88 1.52 8.04
C VAL A 167 -1.98 0.33 7.11
N ASN A 168 -1.41 0.38 5.90
CA ASN A 168 -1.97 -0.36 4.77
C ASN A 168 -0.99 -1.31 4.05
N GLU A 169 0.16 -1.61 4.64
CA GLU A 169 1.16 -2.48 4.03
C GLU A 169 0.99 -3.94 4.48
N PRO A 170 0.89 -4.90 3.53
CA PRO A 170 1.05 -4.74 2.08
C PRO A 170 -0.23 -4.37 1.32
N VAL A 171 -1.42 -4.76 1.80
CA VAL A 171 -2.67 -4.71 1.02
C VAL A 171 -3.85 -4.12 1.80
N GLY A 172 -3.65 -3.63 3.02
CA GLY A 172 -4.69 -3.17 3.93
C GLY A 172 -5.53 -1.99 3.43
N ALA A 173 -5.05 -1.24 2.43
CA ALA A 173 -5.78 -0.11 1.85
C ALA A 173 -7.18 -0.51 1.37
N MET A 174 -7.38 -1.77 0.94
CA MET A 174 -8.67 -2.29 0.50
C MET A 174 -9.78 -2.22 1.56
N THR A 175 -9.44 -2.15 2.86
CA THR A 175 -10.42 -2.10 3.96
C THR A 175 -11.19 -0.77 4.03
N TRP A 176 -10.66 0.30 3.42
CA TRP A 176 -11.29 1.62 3.47
C TRP A 176 -11.19 2.40 2.15
N LEU A 177 -10.22 2.11 1.29
CA LEU A 177 -9.98 2.83 0.04
C LEU A 177 -10.18 1.90 -1.17
N PRO A 178 -11.25 2.08 -1.97
CA PRO A 178 -11.38 1.40 -3.26
C PRO A 178 -10.28 1.87 -4.21
N SER A 179 -9.36 0.97 -4.55
CA SER A 179 -8.09 1.37 -5.19
C SER A 179 -7.55 0.35 -6.20
N ASN A 180 -6.40 0.68 -6.80
CA ASN A 180 -5.60 -0.25 -7.59
C ASN A 180 -4.40 -0.61 -6.72
N ASN A 181 -4.59 -1.62 -5.88
CA ASN A 181 -3.83 -1.80 -4.64
C ASN A 181 -2.57 -2.62 -4.88
N THR A 182 -1.59 -1.98 -5.51
CA THR A 182 -0.29 -2.57 -5.82
C THR A 182 0.78 -1.50 -5.62
N PRO A 183 2.00 -1.86 -5.16
CA PRO A 183 3.09 -0.90 -4.98
C PRO A 183 3.43 -0.18 -6.30
N GLY A 184 3.14 -0.81 -7.45
CA GLY A 184 3.36 -0.31 -8.80
C GLY A 184 2.48 0.86 -9.27
N ASP A 185 1.31 1.12 -8.67
CA ASP A 185 0.35 2.12 -9.17
C ASP A 185 0.30 3.38 -8.30
N LYS A 186 1.34 4.22 -8.42
CA LYS A 186 1.39 5.50 -7.70
C LYS A 186 0.37 6.52 -8.23
N ALA A 187 -0.25 7.26 -7.32
CA ALA A 187 -1.18 8.34 -7.63
C ALA A 187 -1.00 9.55 -6.70
N ARG A 188 -1.59 10.69 -7.08
CA ARG A 188 -1.74 11.84 -6.17
C ARG A 188 -2.98 11.66 -5.30
N PHE A 189 -2.98 12.24 -4.10
CA PHE A 189 -4.11 12.12 -3.18
C PHE A 189 -4.59 13.48 -2.69
N THR A 190 -5.90 13.59 -2.55
CA THR A 190 -6.54 14.64 -1.75
C THR A 190 -7.50 13.97 -0.80
N PHE A 191 -7.30 14.21 0.49
CA PHE A 191 -8.13 13.70 1.56
C PHE A 191 -8.98 14.84 2.11
N ARG A 192 -10.29 14.65 2.21
CA ARG A 192 -11.26 15.55 2.82
C ARG A 192 -12.00 14.76 3.88
N ILE A 193 -11.45 14.77 5.07
CA ILE A 193 -11.87 13.87 6.14
C ILE A 193 -12.58 14.70 7.21
N SER A 194 -13.81 14.32 7.52
CA SER A 194 -14.64 15.00 8.51
C SER A 194 -14.73 14.17 9.76
N ALA A 195 -14.54 14.82 10.90
CA ALA A 195 -14.65 14.20 12.22
C ALA A 195 -15.42 15.14 13.18
N PRO A 196 -16.03 14.61 14.27
CA PRO A 196 -16.74 15.42 15.25
C PRO A 196 -15.84 16.46 15.94
N ALA A 197 -16.45 17.48 16.58
CA ALA A 197 -15.68 18.43 17.39
C ALA A 197 -14.84 17.73 18.47
N GLY A 198 -13.63 18.25 18.67
CA GLY A 198 -12.66 17.70 19.62
C GLY A 198 -11.73 16.63 19.02
N TYR A 199 -11.97 16.19 17.77
CA TYR A 199 -11.05 15.32 17.04
C TYR A 199 -10.17 16.11 16.07
N SER A 200 -8.94 15.64 15.92
CA SER A 200 -7.99 16.07 14.88
C SER A 200 -7.93 15.00 13.81
N VAL A 201 -7.66 15.41 12.57
CA VAL A 201 -7.45 14.48 11.46
C VAL A 201 -6.11 14.73 10.79
N VAL A 202 -5.31 13.68 10.67
CA VAL A 202 -4.05 13.64 9.94
C VAL A 202 -4.17 12.77 8.70
N ALA A 203 -3.54 13.19 7.61
CA ALA A 203 -3.32 12.37 6.41
C ALA A 203 -1.99 12.76 5.74
N ASN A 204 -1.60 12.10 4.64
CA ASN A 204 -0.34 12.39 3.94
C ASN A 204 -0.34 13.78 3.27
N GLY A 205 0.86 14.35 3.08
CA GLY A 205 1.06 15.61 2.35
C GLY A 205 0.80 16.86 3.20
N GLU A 206 0.37 17.97 2.62
CA GLU A 206 0.18 19.22 3.37
C GLU A 206 -1.27 19.44 3.79
N LEU A 207 -1.48 19.97 5.00
CA LEU A 207 -2.77 20.49 5.43
C LEU A 207 -3.04 21.81 4.70
N VAL A 208 -4.02 21.81 3.80
CA VAL A 208 -4.32 22.98 2.96
C VAL A 208 -5.54 23.76 3.42
N GLU A 209 -6.47 23.13 4.15
CA GLU A 209 -7.71 23.76 4.60
C GLU A 209 -8.31 23.01 5.79
N THR A 210 -8.91 23.74 6.73
CA THR A 210 -9.91 23.23 7.66
C THR A 210 -11.21 24.01 7.50
N ALA A 211 -12.35 23.32 7.51
CA ALA A 211 -13.66 23.91 7.29
C ALA A 211 -14.71 23.32 8.26
N PRO A 212 -15.67 24.11 8.76
CA PRO A 212 -16.77 23.59 9.58
C PRO A 212 -17.63 22.56 8.81
N HIS A 213 -18.00 21.46 9.46
CA HIS A 213 -18.88 20.43 8.91
C HIS A 213 -19.82 19.88 9.99
N GLY A 214 -21.09 20.30 9.94
CA GLY A 214 -22.06 19.96 10.99
C GLY A 214 -21.61 20.48 12.36
N THR A 215 -21.43 19.56 13.31
CA THR A 215 -20.86 19.85 14.64
C THR A 215 -19.36 19.62 14.72
N GLY A 216 -18.71 19.26 13.62
CA GLY A 216 -17.29 18.94 13.55
C GLY A 216 -16.54 19.76 12.50
N THR A 217 -15.43 19.19 12.03
CA THR A 217 -14.50 19.85 11.11
C THR A 217 -14.10 18.90 9.99
N THR A 218 -14.11 19.38 8.76
CA THR A 218 -13.43 18.74 7.63
C THR A 218 -12.00 19.25 7.56
N TRP A 219 -11.05 18.32 7.51
CA TRP A 219 -9.63 18.58 7.29
C TRP A 219 -9.28 18.16 5.87
N THR A 220 -8.71 19.09 5.09
CA THR A 220 -8.27 18.83 3.72
C THR A 220 -6.76 18.72 3.66
N TRP A 221 -6.26 17.53 3.35
CA TRP A 221 -4.85 17.24 3.13
C TRP A 221 -4.57 16.97 1.66
N ARG A 222 -3.41 17.39 1.16
CA ARG A 222 -3.01 17.18 -0.23
C ARG A 222 -1.60 16.59 -0.33
N GLN A 223 -1.52 15.38 -0.89
CA GLN A 223 -0.27 14.70 -1.24
C GLN A 223 -0.04 14.88 -2.74
N ASP A 224 0.77 15.88 -3.09
CA ASP A 224 1.05 16.23 -4.48
C ASP A 224 2.09 15.28 -5.11
N GLU A 225 3.09 14.84 -4.36
CA GLU A 225 4.01 13.82 -4.85
C GLU A 225 3.30 12.46 -4.99
N PRO A 226 3.49 11.71 -6.10
CA PRO A 226 2.86 10.40 -6.29
C PRO A 226 3.21 9.42 -5.16
N MET A 227 2.21 8.68 -4.70
CA MET A 227 2.27 7.76 -3.56
C MET A 227 1.58 6.44 -3.93
N SER A 228 2.09 5.31 -3.45
CA SER A 228 1.43 4.01 -3.56
C SER A 228 0.33 3.85 -2.50
N THR A 229 -0.64 2.97 -2.72
CA THR A 229 -1.82 2.84 -1.84
C THR A 229 -1.47 2.36 -0.43
N TYR A 230 -0.47 1.49 -0.29
CA TYR A 230 -0.01 0.99 1.03
C TYR A 230 0.54 2.11 1.93
N LEU A 231 0.97 3.23 1.34
CA LEU A 231 1.51 4.39 2.05
C LEU A 231 0.46 5.44 2.41
N ALA A 232 -0.76 5.30 1.86
CA ALA A 232 -1.86 6.18 2.22
C ALA A 232 -2.17 6.02 3.71
N MET A 233 -2.42 7.12 4.40
CA MET A 233 -2.68 7.15 5.83
C MET A 233 -3.78 8.16 6.13
N VAL A 234 -4.69 7.76 7.00
CA VAL A 234 -5.64 8.64 7.68
C VAL A 234 -5.64 8.26 9.15
N GLY A 235 -5.34 9.21 10.03
CA GLY A 235 -5.48 9.07 11.49
C GLY A 235 -6.55 10.05 11.99
N ILE A 236 -7.49 9.56 12.78
CA ILE A 236 -8.59 10.33 13.35
C ILE A 236 -8.65 10.02 14.84
N GLY A 237 -8.35 11.00 15.68
CA GLY A 237 -8.21 10.81 17.12
C GLY A 237 -8.08 12.14 17.86
N ARG A 238 -7.96 12.09 19.18
CA ARG A 238 -7.69 13.26 20.02
C ARG A 238 -6.19 13.42 20.22
N TYR A 239 -5.55 14.02 19.22
CA TYR A 239 -4.10 14.24 19.25
C TYR A 239 -3.72 15.56 19.91
N ASP A 240 -2.61 15.54 20.64
CA ASP A 240 -1.79 16.73 20.84
C ASP A 240 -1.07 17.03 19.52
N VAL A 241 -1.42 18.15 18.89
CA VAL A 241 -0.84 18.56 17.60
C VAL A 241 0.29 19.54 17.82
N THR A 242 1.50 19.17 17.38
CA THR A 242 2.67 20.05 17.41
C THR A 242 3.13 20.34 15.98
N GLU A 243 3.41 21.61 15.70
CA GLU A 243 4.00 22.07 14.44
C GLU A 243 5.44 22.52 14.69
N SER A 244 6.34 22.18 13.77
CA SER A 244 7.69 22.74 13.71
C SER A 244 8.19 22.80 12.26
N SER A 245 9.43 23.21 12.05
CA SER A 245 10.08 23.10 10.75
C SER A 245 11.57 22.79 10.90
N THR A 246 12.16 22.27 9.84
CA THR A 246 13.62 22.15 9.67
C THR A 246 14.03 22.66 8.30
N THR A 247 15.32 22.93 8.08
CA THR A 247 15.84 23.32 6.77
C THR A 247 16.43 22.10 6.08
N SER A 248 15.86 21.73 4.93
CA SER A 248 16.39 20.67 4.05
C SER A 248 17.75 21.07 3.48
N ILE A 249 18.57 20.08 3.11
CA ILE A 249 19.91 20.27 2.52
C ILE A 249 19.90 21.10 1.22
N ASP A 250 18.76 21.23 0.54
CA ASP A 250 18.57 22.08 -0.64
C ASP A 250 18.20 23.53 -0.31
N GLY A 251 18.08 23.88 0.98
CA GLY A 251 17.73 25.21 1.48
C GLY A 251 16.22 25.46 1.62
N ARG A 252 15.37 24.49 1.29
CA ARG A 252 13.92 24.58 1.49
C ARG A 252 13.54 24.43 2.96
N GLU A 253 12.63 25.26 3.44
CA GLU A 253 11.96 25.02 4.72
C GLU A 253 11.03 23.81 4.59
N LEU A 254 11.20 22.84 5.47
CA LEU A 254 10.41 21.61 5.55
C LEU A 254 9.50 21.69 6.78
N PRO A 255 8.18 21.92 6.60
CA PRO A 255 7.21 21.86 7.69
C PRO A 255 7.12 20.45 8.27
N LEU A 256 7.06 20.34 9.59
CA LEU A 256 6.90 19.09 10.32
C LEU A 256 5.62 19.15 11.17
N TRP A 257 4.80 18.12 11.06
CA TRP A 257 3.53 18.00 11.79
C TRP A 257 3.50 16.72 12.62
N PHE A 258 3.26 16.85 13.92
CA PHE A 258 3.24 15.74 14.85
C PHE A 258 1.85 15.61 15.46
N PHE A 259 1.27 14.42 15.31
CA PHE A 259 -0.01 14.06 15.91
C PHE A 259 0.25 12.97 16.94
N GLU A 260 0.15 13.33 18.22
CA GLU A 260 0.63 12.48 19.31
C GLU A 260 -0.53 12.21 20.27
N ASP A 261 -0.89 10.94 20.46
CA ASP A 261 -1.72 10.54 21.60
C ASP A 261 -0.86 10.63 22.88
N SER A 262 -1.26 11.54 23.78
CA SER A 262 -0.62 11.76 25.08
C SER A 262 -0.56 10.52 25.97
N ALA A 263 -1.41 9.52 25.73
CA ALA A 263 -1.39 8.25 26.46
C ALA A 263 -0.27 7.31 26.00
N VAL A 264 0.33 7.55 24.83
CA VAL A 264 1.36 6.69 24.23
C VAL A 264 2.75 7.26 24.47
N GLY A 265 3.61 6.45 25.08
CA GLY A 265 4.99 6.84 25.38
C GLY A 265 5.90 6.91 24.15
N GLY A 266 6.92 7.77 24.22
CA GLY A 266 8.00 7.84 23.21
C GLY A 266 7.84 8.94 22.15
N ALA A 267 6.63 9.49 21.97
CA ALA A 267 6.34 10.51 20.96
C ALA A 267 7.28 11.72 21.03
N ARG A 268 7.50 12.25 22.24
CA ARG A 268 8.43 13.36 22.46
C ARG A 268 9.86 13.06 21.98
N THR A 269 10.38 11.86 22.27
CA THR A 269 11.73 11.47 21.86
C THR A 269 11.82 11.39 20.33
N ALA A 270 10.84 10.76 19.68
CA ALA A 270 10.77 10.70 18.23
C ALA A 270 10.72 12.10 17.60
N ARG A 271 9.93 13.01 18.18
CA ARG A 271 9.77 14.38 17.70
C ARG A 271 11.05 15.20 17.83
N GLU A 272 11.75 15.06 18.96
CA GLU A 272 12.99 15.79 19.23
C GLU A 272 14.15 15.31 18.33
N VAL A 273 14.22 14.01 18.01
CA VAL A 273 15.32 13.43 17.20
C VAL A 273 15.09 13.57 15.69
N LEU A 274 13.84 13.65 15.22
CA LEU A 274 13.49 13.63 13.80
C LEU A 274 14.28 14.64 12.93
N PRO A 275 14.46 15.93 13.31
CA PRO A 275 15.21 16.87 12.48
C PRO A 275 16.67 16.44 12.23
N GLU A 276 17.31 15.82 13.23
CA GLU A 276 18.67 15.31 13.09
C GLU A 276 18.72 14.07 12.18
N VAL A 277 17.74 13.17 12.33
CA VAL A 277 17.58 11.99 11.48
C VAL A 277 17.37 12.40 10.02
N ILE A 278 16.49 13.36 9.74
CA ILE A 278 16.29 13.91 8.39
C ILE A 278 17.62 14.42 7.84
N ALA A 279 18.33 15.27 8.58
CA ALA A 279 19.61 15.81 8.14
C ALA A 279 20.67 14.72 7.90
N PHE A 280 20.66 13.65 8.70
CA PHE A 280 21.52 12.48 8.52
C PHE A 280 21.20 11.74 7.22
N CYS A 281 19.93 11.37 6.99
CA CYS A 281 19.50 10.71 5.77
C CYS A 281 19.77 11.57 4.54
N GLU A 282 19.61 12.90 4.63
CA GLU A 282 19.87 13.80 3.51
C GLU A 282 21.34 13.84 3.06
N ARG A 283 22.28 13.72 4.01
CA ARG A 283 23.72 13.62 3.71
C ARG A 283 24.06 12.32 2.97
N LEU A 284 23.29 11.26 3.21
CA LEU A 284 23.46 9.96 2.56
C LEU A 284 22.80 9.94 1.19
N PHE A 285 21.51 10.29 1.12
CA PHE A 285 20.64 9.94 0.00
C PHE A 285 20.28 11.12 -0.91
N GLY A 286 20.34 12.35 -0.41
CA GLY A 286 19.90 13.55 -1.14
C GLY A 286 18.80 14.29 -0.39
N ALA A 287 18.29 15.39 -0.93
CA ALA A 287 17.25 16.18 -0.27
C ALA A 287 16.00 15.35 0.07
N TYR A 288 15.32 15.71 1.16
CA TYR A 288 14.08 15.08 1.59
C TYR A 288 13.04 15.13 0.45
N PRO A 289 12.43 13.99 0.08
CA PRO A 289 11.72 13.88 -1.19
C PRO A 289 10.30 14.45 -1.17
N PHE A 290 9.82 14.94 -0.03
CA PHE A 290 8.44 15.44 0.09
C PHE A 290 8.36 16.87 0.61
N SER A 291 7.21 17.49 0.41
CA SER A 291 6.97 18.89 0.78
C SER A 291 6.82 19.11 2.29
N SER A 292 6.43 18.09 3.05
CA SER A 292 6.27 18.11 4.51
C SER A 292 6.72 16.79 5.15
N GLY A 293 7.02 16.82 6.44
CA GLY A 293 7.38 15.66 7.27
C GLY A 293 6.57 15.57 8.57
N GLY A 294 6.99 14.67 9.46
CA GLY A 294 6.46 14.54 10.82
C GLY A 294 6.19 13.09 11.21
N HIS A 295 5.28 12.86 12.14
CA HIS A 295 4.84 11.50 12.52
C HIS A 295 3.44 11.49 13.12
N VAL A 296 2.90 10.28 13.26
CA VAL A 296 1.70 9.98 14.03
C VAL A 296 2.07 8.95 15.11
N VAL A 297 1.69 9.21 16.36
CA VAL A 297 1.78 8.24 17.46
C VAL A 297 0.39 8.03 18.03
N ASP A 298 -0.08 6.79 18.03
CA ASP A 298 -1.43 6.43 18.48
C ASP A 298 -1.46 5.01 19.06
N ASP A 299 -2.54 4.64 19.73
CA ASP A 299 -2.67 3.38 20.48
C ASP A 299 -3.21 2.20 19.67
N ALA A 300 -2.91 2.16 18.36
CA ALA A 300 -3.26 1.03 17.50
C ALA A 300 -2.32 -0.17 17.71
N TYR A 301 -2.90 -1.36 17.93
CA TYR A 301 -2.16 -2.60 18.16
C TYR A 301 -1.89 -3.35 16.86
N VAL A 302 -0.92 -2.86 16.08
CA VAL A 302 -0.58 -3.43 14.75
C VAL A 302 0.66 -4.33 14.78
N GLY A 303 1.54 -4.14 15.76
CA GLY A 303 2.77 -4.93 15.95
C GLY A 303 4.01 -4.37 15.24
N TYR A 304 3.86 -3.36 14.39
CA TYR A 304 4.93 -2.72 13.62
C TYR A 304 4.75 -1.19 13.55
N ALA A 305 5.84 -0.47 13.30
CA ALA A 305 5.78 0.91 12.82
C ALA A 305 5.68 0.88 11.29
N LEU A 306 5.08 1.90 10.68
CA LEU A 306 4.90 1.95 9.23
C LEU A 306 5.34 3.30 8.66
N GLU A 307 6.04 3.29 7.55
CA GLU A 307 6.71 4.46 6.98
C GLU A 307 5.79 5.45 6.28
N THR A 308 4.48 5.43 6.56
CA THR A 308 3.46 6.07 5.72
C THR A 308 3.90 7.44 5.22
N GLN A 309 3.74 7.67 3.92
CA GLN A 309 4.49 8.73 3.23
C GLN A 309 4.32 10.09 3.91
N THR A 310 5.41 10.82 4.09
CA THR A 310 5.53 12.10 4.84
C THR A 310 5.43 12.00 6.35
N ARG A 311 4.72 11.01 6.92
CA ARG A 311 4.46 10.93 8.37
C ARG A 311 4.41 9.48 8.84
N PRO A 312 5.55 8.86 9.17
CA PRO A 312 5.55 7.53 9.78
C PRO A 312 4.60 7.40 10.96
N PHE A 313 4.02 6.22 11.09
CA PHE A 313 3.15 5.82 12.18
C PHE A 313 3.94 4.99 13.20
N TYR A 314 3.79 5.32 14.49
CA TYR A 314 4.37 4.56 15.57
C TYR A 314 3.28 4.07 16.55
N PRO A 315 3.12 2.75 16.75
CA PRO A 315 2.26 2.20 17.79
C PRO A 315 2.91 2.35 19.18
N PRO A 316 2.25 1.92 20.27
CA PRO A 316 2.87 1.87 21.58
C PRO A 316 4.19 1.09 21.59
N GLY A 317 5.28 1.74 21.99
CA GLY A 317 6.63 1.17 21.97
C GLY A 317 7.35 1.24 20.61
N GLY A 318 6.69 1.70 19.55
CA GLY A 318 7.26 1.81 18.20
C GLY A 318 8.10 3.07 17.96
N ALA A 319 8.05 4.07 18.83
CA ALA A 319 8.71 5.37 18.63
C ALA A 319 10.18 5.43 19.11
N SER A 320 10.94 4.34 18.94
CA SER A 320 12.37 4.32 19.32
C SER A 320 13.23 5.13 18.34
N THR A 321 14.40 5.64 18.75
CA THR A 321 15.29 6.36 17.82
C THR A 321 15.71 5.50 16.62
N SER A 322 15.94 4.19 16.81
CA SER A 322 16.30 3.28 15.72
C SER A 322 15.15 3.19 14.70
N THR A 323 13.93 3.00 15.21
CA THR A 323 12.72 2.95 14.37
C THR A 323 12.50 4.29 13.66
N VAL A 324 12.70 5.42 14.33
CA VAL A 324 12.60 6.74 13.67
C VAL A 324 13.61 6.89 12.53
N VAL A 325 14.82 6.34 12.68
CA VAL A 325 15.81 6.30 11.58
C VAL A 325 15.34 5.41 10.43
N HIS A 326 14.84 4.20 10.74
CA HIS A 326 14.29 3.26 9.77
C HIS A 326 13.18 3.91 8.95
N GLU A 327 12.11 4.36 9.61
CA GLU A 327 10.94 4.94 8.93
C GLU A 327 11.24 6.25 8.19
N THR A 328 12.26 6.99 8.65
CA THR A 328 12.71 8.20 7.94
C THR A 328 13.51 7.82 6.68
N ALA A 329 14.30 6.76 6.72
CA ALA A 329 15.01 6.26 5.53
C ALA A 329 14.02 5.77 4.46
N HIS A 330 12.90 5.18 4.87
CA HIS A 330 11.84 4.74 3.96
C HIS A 330 11.25 5.87 3.10
N GLN A 331 11.34 7.13 3.56
CA GLN A 331 10.89 8.28 2.78
C GLN A 331 11.60 8.36 1.41
N TRP A 332 12.83 7.85 1.31
CA TRP A 332 13.55 7.66 0.05
C TRP A 332 13.32 6.26 -0.57
N PHE A 333 13.43 5.21 0.24
CA PHE A 333 13.41 3.80 -0.19
C PHE A 333 12.11 3.12 0.26
N GLY A 334 11.19 2.82 -0.64
CA GLY A 334 9.83 2.42 -0.27
C GLY A 334 8.84 3.52 -0.64
N ASN A 335 9.11 4.79 -0.31
CA ASN A 335 8.14 5.87 -0.59
C ASN A 335 8.40 6.63 -1.89
N SER A 336 9.51 7.38 -1.95
CA SER A 336 9.86 8.11 -3.17
C SER A 336 10.15 7.11 -4.29
N VAL A 337 10.98 6.10 -4.01
CA VAL A 337 11.28 4.99 -4.91
C VAL A 337 10.53 3.75 -4.43
N THR A 338 9.39 3.44 -5.06
CA THR A 338 8.52 2.31 -4.70
C THR A 338 8.85 1.07 -5.52
N LEU A 339 8.35 -0.09 -5.10
CA LEU A 339 8.56 -1.34 -5.80
C LEU A 339 7.64 -1.46 -7.03
N THR A 340 8.06 -2.26 -8.01
CA THR A 340 7.15 -2.73 -9.07
C THR A 340 6.31 -3.91 -8.58
N ASP A 341 6.92 -4.77 -7.75
CA ASP A 341 6.39 -6.02 -7.24
C ASP A 341 6.90 -6.22 -5.80
N TRP A 342 6.09 -6.78 -4.92
CA TRP A 342 6.44 -7.01 -3.51
C TRP A 342 7.65 -7.91 -3.31
N HIS A 343 7.97 -8.77 -4.27
CA HIS A 343 9.14 -9.64 -4.23
C HIS A 343 10.49 -8.87 -4.19
N ASP A 344 10.48 -7.58 -4.53
CA ASP A 344 11.66 -6.71 -4.47
C ASP A 344 11.75 -5.92 -3.14
N ILE A 345 10.98 -6.26 -2.09
CA ILE A 345 10.84 -5.52 -0.82
C ILE A 345 12.15 -5.23 -0.07
N TRP A 346 13.18 -6.07 -0.25
CA TRP A 346 14.50 -5.81 0.33
C TRP A 346 15.10 -4.47 -0.11
N LEU A 347 14.67 -3.92 -1.27
CA LEU A 347 15.09 -2.59 -1.73
C LEU A 347 14.58 -1.46 -0.83
N ALA A 348 13.47 -1.66 -0.11
CA ALA A 348 13.02 -0.76 0.94
C ALA A 348 13.68 -1.16 2.26
N GLU A 349 13.41 -2.37 2.73
CA GLU A 349 13.72 -2.80 4.09
C GLU A 349 15.22 -2.97 4.36
N GLY A 350 15.95 -3.52 3.39
CA GLY A 350 17.40 -3.64 3.48
C GLY A 350 18.10 -2.28 3.52
N TRP A 351 17.59 -1.28 2.81
CA TRP A 351 18.15 0.08 2.82
C TRP A 351 17.83 0.83 4.11
N ALA A 352 16.61 0.69 4.63
CA ALA A 352 16.20 1.29 5.90
C ALA A 352 16.96 0.67 7.09
N THR A 353 17.06 -0.67 7.12
CA THR A 353 17.89 -1.39 8.11
C THR A 353 19.37 -0.98 8.01
N TYR A 354 19.90 -0.79 6.79
CA TYR A 354 21.27 -0.32 6.62
C TYR A 354 21.45 1.14 7.10
N ALA A 355 20.43 1.99 6.98
CA ALA A 355 20.44 3.34 7.52
C ALA A 355 20.52 3.34 9.06
N GLU A 356 19.83 2.42 9.73
CA GLU A 356 19.97 2.21 11.17
C GLU A 356 21.41 1.85 11.55
N TRP A 357 22.05 0.93 10.81
CA TRP A 357 23.42 0.53 11.10
C TRP A 357 24.42 1.67 10.90
N LEU A 358 24.19 2.51 9.87
CA LEU A 358 24.98 3.72 9.64
C LEU A 358 24.78 4.74 10.77
N TRP A 359 23.53 4.91 11.23
CA TRP A 359 23.21 5.82 12.33
C TRP A 359 23.85 5.34 13.65
N SER A 360 23.67 4.06 13.98
CA SER A 360 24.29 3.41 15.14
C SER A 360 25.81 3.65 15.16
N GLY A 361 26.51 3.33 14.07
CA GLY A 361 27.95 3.54 13.97
C GLY A 361 28.39 5.02 14.01
N ALA A 362 27.50 5.96 13.71
CA ALA A 362 27.77 7.40 13.83
C ALA A 362 27.56 7.94 15.26
N HIS A 363 26.90 7.17 16.13
CA HIS A 363 26.54 7.54 17.51
C HIS A 363 27.13 6.57 18.54
N ASP A 364 28.39 6.17 18.35
CA ASP A 364 29.16 5.28 19.24
C ASP A 364 28.56 3.87 19.45
N GLY A 365 27.61 3.48 18.59
CA GLY A 365 27.05 2.12 18.52
C GLY A 365 27.86 1.19 17.62
N ARG A 366 27.27 0.03 17.30
CA ARG A 366 27.88 -0.92 16.36
C ARG A 366 27.93 -0.31 14.96
N THR A 367 29.08 -0.45 14.31
CA THR A 367 29.27 -0.10 12.90
C THR A 367 28.55 -1.11 11.99
N PRO A 368 28.25 -0.76 10.72
CA PRO A 368 27.69 -1.72 9.77
C PRO A 368 28.51 -3.01 9.60
N ARG A 369 29.84 -2.91 9.75
CA ARG A 369 30.71 -4.10 9.72
C ARG A 369 30.49 -4.99 10.93
N GLU A 370 30.35 -4.43 12.13
CA GLU A 370 30.11 -5.22 13.35
C GLU A 370 28.72 -5.85 13.37
N HIS A 371 27.71 -5.16 12.82
CA HIS A 371 26.39 -5.76 12.58
C HIS A 371 26.50 -6.95 11.62
N PHE A 372 27.18 -6.76 10.49
CA PHE A 372 27.45 -7.84 9.53
C PHE A 372 28.18 -9.02 10.17
N ASP A 373 29.29 -8.78 10.86
CA ASP A 373 30.11 -9.83 11.46
C ASP A 373 29.32 -10.64 12.50
N ALA A 374 28.45 -9.98 13.28
CA ALA A 374 27.58 -10.65 14.25
C ALA A 374 26.50 -11.53 13.60
N LEU A 375 25.85 -11.04 12.53
CA LEU A 375 24.84 -11.80 11.79
C LEU A 375 25.48 -12.95 11.01
N TYR A 376 26.60 -12.70 10.35
CA TYR A 376 27.34 -13.71 9.59
C TYR A 376 27.97 -14.79 10.49
N ALA A 377 28.11 -14.56 11.80
CA ALA A 377 28.55 -15.60 12.73
C ALA A 377 27.46 -16.65 13.05
N ARG A 378 26.19 -16.40 12.72
CA ARG A 378 25.08 -17.35 12.93
C ARG A 378 25.26 -18.63 12.10
N GLY A 379 24.68 -19.74 12.59
CA GLY A 379 24.74 -21.06 11.94
C GLY A 379 24.13 -21.05 10.54
N ALA A 380 24.54 -21.94 9.65
CA ALA A 380 23.99 -22.00 8.28
C ALA A 380 22.54 -22.51 8.22
N ASP A 381 22.03 -23.02 9.33
CA ASP A 381 20.69 -23.50 9.61
C ASP A 381 19.78 -22.44 10.28
N ASP A 382 20.29 -21.22 10.52
CA ASP A 382 19.52 -20.08 11.03
C ASP A 382 18.54 -19.54 9.97
N ASP A 383 17.36 -19.11 10.41
CA ASP A 383 16.29 -18.60 9.54
C ASP A 383 16.72 -17.36 8.73
N LEU A 384 17.76 -16.64 9.16
CA LEU A 384 18.39 -15.55 8.40
C LEU A 384 18.78 -15.94 6.95
N TRP A 385 19.03 -17.23 6.69
CA TRP A 385 19.58 -17.69 5.41
C TRP A 385 18.52 -18.22 4.44
N SER A 386 17.25 -18.36 4.85
CA SER A 386 16.21 -18.95 4.01
C SER A 386 14.81 -18.44 4.41
N PRO A 387 13.93 -18.10 3.45
CA PRO A 387 14.20 -18.03 2.01
C PRO A 387 15.14 -16.87 1.65
N ALA A 388 15.69 -16.89 0.43
CA ALA A 388 16.49 -15.78 -0.08
C ALA A 388 15.65 -14.50 -0.24
N PRO A 389 16.22 -13.29 -0.03
CA PRO A 389 15.48 -12.03 -0.01
C PRO A 389 14.71 -11.68 -1.29
N THR A 390 14.99 -12.35 -2.41
CA THR A 390 14.26 -12.19 -3.67
C THR A 390 13.89 -13.54 -4.28
N GLU A 391 13.60 -14.57 -3.49
CA GLU A 391 13.10 -15.85 -4.04
C GLU A 391 11.97 -16.47 -3.19
N PHE A 392 11.44 -15.72 -2.22
CA PHE A 392 10.30 -16.16 -1.41
C PHE A 392 9.00 -16.12 -2.22
N THR A 393 8.11 -17.07 -1.97
CA THR A 393 6.81 -17.18 -2.68
C THR A 393 5.61 -17.17 -1.76
N ASP A 394 5.84 -17.26 -0.44
CA ASP A 394 4.80 -17.19 0.58
C ASP A 394 4.67 -15.73 1.03
N PRO A 395 3.47 -15.12 0.97
CA PRO A 395 3.24 -13.78 1.52
C PRO A 395 3.71 -13.61 2.97
N ALA A 396 3.66 -14.65 3.79
CA ALA A 396 4.11 -14.60 5.18
C ALA A 396 5.63 -14.36 5.33
N ASP A 397 6.43 -14.59 4.28
CA ASP A 397 7.87 -14.35 4.28
C ASP A 397 8.23 -12.90 3.89
N LEU A 398 7.25 -12.08 3.45
CA LEU A 398 7.46 -10.73 2.94
C LEU A 398 8.24 -9.82 3.90
N PHE A 399 7.97 -9.96 5.20
CA PHE A 399 8.65 -9.21 6.26
C PHE A 399 9.55 -10.09 7.13
N GLY A 400 10.01 -11.23 6.60
CA GLY A 400 10.94 -12.12 7.30
C GLY A 400 12.32 -11.49 7.53
N GLU A 401 13.04 -11.93 8.56
CA GLU A 401 14.38 -11.43 8.89
C GLU A 401 15.36 -11.37 7.68
N PRO A 402 15.37 -12.32 6.72
CA PRO A 402 16.21 -12.22 5.54
C PRO A 402 16.03 -10.94 4.73
N VAL A 403 14.80 -10.47 4.55
CA VAL A 403 14.49 -9.25 3.78
C VAL A 403 15.20 -8.02 4.37
N TYR A 404 15.16 -7.88 5.69
CA TYR A 404 15.79 -6.79 6.43
C TYR A 404 17.30 -7.00 6.59
N SER A 405 17.68 -8.04 7.33
CA SER A 405 19.05 -8.26 7.79
C SER A 405 19.93 -8.65 6.63
N ARG A 406 19.53 -9.64 5.82
CA ARG A 406 20.33 -10.08 4.67
C ARG A 406 20.30 -9.04 3.53
N GLY A 407 19.21 -8.28 3.39
CA GLY A 407 19.17 -7.07 2.57
C GLY A 407 20.23 -6.04 2.96
N ALA A 408 20.32 -5.68 4.24
CA ALA A 408 21.35 -4.76 4.75
C ALA A 408 22.78 -5.34 4.66
N MET A 409 22.95 -6.65 4.87
CA MET A 409 24.24 -7.33 4.67
C MET A 409 24.69 -7.25 3.21
N THR A 410 23.77 -7.40 2.25
CA THR A 410 24.04 -7.21 0.82
C THR A 410 24.64 -5.83 0.56
N LEU A 411 24.11 -4.78 1.19
CA LEU A 411 24.63 -3.41 1.06
C LEU A 411 26.01 -3.24 1.71
N VAL A 412 26.30 -3.92 2.82
CA VAL A 412 27.66 -3.96 3.41
C VAL A 412 28.66 -4.58 2.44
N VAL A 413 28.32 -5.73 1.85
CA VAL A 413 29.20 -6.44 0.90
C VAL A 413 29.39 -5.63 -0.37
N LEU A 414 28.31 -5.09 -0.92
CA LEU A 414 28.38 -4.22 -2.09
C LEU A 414 29.28 -3.01 -1.85
N ARG A 415 29.16 -2.35 -0.68
CA ARG A 415 30.04 -1.23 -0.32
C ARG A 415 31.50 -1.63 -0.19
N ARG A 416 31.79 -2.84 0.27
CA ARG A 416 33.15 -3.39 0.36
C ARG A 416 33.73 -3.63 -1.04
N GLU A 417 32.93 -4.17 -1.95
CA GLU A 417 33.34 -4.50 -3.32
C GLU A 417 33.62 -3.22 -4.13
N ILE A 418 32.61 -2.36 -4.29
CA ILE A 418 32.72 -1.18 -5.17
C ILE A 418 33.40 0.03 -4.49
N GLY A 419 33.64 -0.07 -3.18
CA GLY A 419 34.22 0.99 -2.37
C GLY A 419 33.26 2.12 -1.97
N SER A 420 33.59 2.81 -0.87
CA SER A 420 32.68 3.78 -0.23
C SER A 420 32.31 4.99 -1.11
N ARG A 421 33.21 5.43 -2.01
CA ARG A 421 32.95 6.56 -2.90
C ARG A 421 31.85 6.23 -3.91
N ASP A 422 31.93 5.04 -4.48
CA ASP A 422 31.04 4.60 -5.55
C ASP A 422 29.72 4.13 -4.96
N PHE A 423 29.74 3.49 -3.78
CA PHE A 423 28.54 3.19 -3.01
C PHE A 423 27.73 4.44 -2.64
N LYS A 424 28.39 5.49 -2.12
CA LYS A 424 27.71 6.78 -1.84
C LYS A 424 27.12 7.39 -3.11
N ARG A 425 27.86 7.32 -4.24
CA ARG A 425 27.36 7.78 -5.54
C ARG A 425 26.17 6.96 -6.02
N LEU A 426 26.19 5.64 -5.81
CA LEU A 426 25.11 4.72 -6.15
C LEU A 426 23.82 5.10 -5.43
N GLY A 427 23.83 5.20 -4.09
CA GLY A 427 22.62 5.53 -3.31
C GLY A 427 21.99 6.85 -3.73
N ARG A 428 22.79 7.93 -3.86
CA ARG A 428 22.28 9.24 -4.32
C ARG A 428 21.73 9.19 -5.75
N LYS A 429 22.40 8.44 -6.65
CA LYS A 429 21.97 8.32 -8.04
C LYS A 429 20.73 7.46 -8.17
N TRP A 430 20.59 6.43 -7.35
CA TRP A 430 19.40 5.57 -7.29
C TRP A 430 18.16 6.40 -6.98
N VAL A 431 18.19 7.07 -5.83
CA VAL A 431 17.12 7.97 -5.38
C VAL A 431 16.82 9.05 -6.42
N ALA A 432 17.83 9.78 -6.90
CA ALA A 432 17.59 10.89 -7.82
C ALA A 432 17.07 10.43 -9.19
N LYS A 433 17.49 9.25 -9.67
CA LYS A 433 17.07 8.72 -10.97
C LYS A 433 15.64 8.16 -10.95
N HIS A 434 15.23 7.61 -9.81
CA HIS A 434 13.98 6.86 -9.67
C HIS A 434 12.96 7.57 -8.74
N ALA A 435 13.18 8.84 -8.43
CA ALA A 435 12.26 9.62 -7.61
C ALA A 435 10.84 9.59 -8.20
N TYR A 436 9.89 9.13 -7.36
CA TYR A 436 8.48 8.89 -7.68
C TYR A 436 8.21 7.88 -8.79
N ASP A 437 9.15 6.97 -9.05
CA ASP A 437 9.03 5.87 -10.00
C ASP A 437 9.00 4.52 -9.27
N ASN A 438 8.74 3.46 -10.04
CA ASN A 438 8.76 2.08 -9.58
C ASN A 438 10.04 1.37 -10.07
N VAL A 439 10.63 0.53 -9.22
CA VAL A 439 11.91 -0.13 -9.50
C VAL A 439 11.85 -1.63 -9.28
N THR A 440 12.89 -2.32 -9.77
CA THR A 440 13.12 -3.75 -9.53
C THR A 440 14.53 -3.99 -8.99
N THR A 441 14.80 -5.16 -8.40
CA THR A 441 16.17 -5.55 -8.00
C THR A 441 17.14 -5.42 -9.18
N ARG A 442 16.73 -5.85 -10.38
CA ARG A 442 17.57 -5.75 -11.58
C ARG A 442 17.89 -4.32 -12.00
N ASP A 443 17.02 -3.34 -11.71
CA ASP A 443 17.35 -1.93 -11.94
C ASP A 443 18.48 -1.47 -11.02
N PHE A 444 18.48 -1.93 -9.77
CA PHE A 444 19.51 -1.61 -8.79
C PHE A 444 20.85 -2.22 -9.18
N GLU A 445 20.88 -3.50 -9.51
CA GLU A 445 22.07 -4.23 -9.97
C GLU A 445 22.71 -3.52 -11.17
N ARG A 446 21.93 -3.25 -12.22
CA ARG A 446 22.40 -2.52 -13.41
C ARG A 446 22.97 -1.15 -13.08
N LEU A 447 22.38 -0.45 -12.10
CA LEU A 447 22.90 0.85 -11.68
C LEU A 447 24.20 0.70 -10.90
N ALA A 448 24.31 -0.30 -10.03
CA ALA A 448 25.50 -0.61 -9.26
C ALA A 448 26.69 -0.90 -10.20
N GLU A 449 26.52 -1.82 -11.15
CA GLU A 449 27.54 -2.16 -12.15
C GLU A 449 27.93 -0.96 -13.02
N LYS A 450 26.94 -0.16 -13.45
CA LYS A 450 27.21 1.06 -14.22
C LYS A 450 27.99 2.10 -13.41
N VAL A 451 27.77 2.16 -12.10
CA VAL A 451 28.43 3.12 -11.22
C VAL A 451 29.86 2.67 -10.90
N SER A 452 30.08 1.38 -10.62
CA SER A 452 31.39 0.83 -10.26
C SER A 452 32.27 0.49 -11.46
N GLY A 453 31.68 0.08 -12.58
CA GLY A 453 32.38 -0.51 -13.72
C GLY A 453 32.74 -1.99 -13.50
N GLU A 454 32.23 -2.60 -12.45
CA GLU A 454 32.46 -4.00 -12.07
C GLU A 454 31.28 -4.88 -12.47
N ARG A 455 31.53 -6.19 -12.63
CA ARG A 455 30.48 -7.20 -12.79
C ARG A 455 30.09 -7.70 -11.41
N LEU A 456 28.81 -7.60 -11.08
CA LEU A 456 28.32 -7.86 -9.72
C LEU A 456 27.33 -9.03 -9.67
N ASP A 457 27.14 -9.74 -10.79
CA ASP A 457 26.25 -10.89 -10.93
C ASP A 457 26.40 -11.88 -9.75
N ASP A 458 27.62 -12.40 -9.54
CA ASP A 458 27.90 -13.41 -8.50
C ASP A 458 27.60 -12.90 -7.08
N LEU A 459 27.84 -11.61 -6.80
CA LEU A 459 27.55 -11.00 -5.50
C LEU A 459 26.04 -11.00 -5.24
N PHE A 460 25.25 -10.53 -6.21
CA PHE A 460 23.81 -10.46 -6.03
C PHE A 460 23.16 -11.84 -6.05
N ASP A 461 23.69 -12.78 -6.83
CA ASP A 461 23.24 -14.17 -6.81
C ASP A 461 23.50 -14.82 -5.44
N ASP A 462 24.69 -14.64 -4.87
CA ASP A 462 25.01 -15.13 -3.52
C ASP A 462 24.08 -14.51 -2.45
N TRP A 463 23.86 -13.19 -2.50
CA TRP A 463 23.23 -12.50 -1.37
C TRP A 463 21.72 -12.37 -1.46
N LEU A 464 21.14 -12.32 -2.66
CA LEU A 464 19.72 -12.11 -2.87
C LEU A 464 18.97 -13.35 -3.38
N ARG A 465 19.66 -14.26 -4.08
CA ARG A 465 19.03 -15.40 -4.77
C ARG A 465 19.37 -16.78 -4.23
N LEU A 466 20.51 -16.93 -3.56
CA LEU A 466 20.91 -18.20 -2.98
C LEU A 466 20.09 -18.52 -1.73
N ASP A 467 19.32 -19.60 -1.75
CA ASP A 467 18.82 -20.19 -0.51
C ASP A 467 19.97 -20.82 0.28
N GLY A 468 20.17 -20.35 1.51
CA GLY A 468 21.27 -20.74 2.39
C GLY A 468 22.38 -19.70 2.49
N LYS A 469 23.30 -19.96 3.43
CA LYS A 469 24.36 -19.02 3.82
C LYS A 469 25.42 -18.85 2.73
N PRO A 470 25.69 -17.61 2.25
CA PRO A 470 26.80 -17.32 1.33
C PRO A 470 28.15 -17.73 1.91
N LYS A 471 29.11 -18.12 1.05
CA LYS A 471 30.46 -18.53 1.48
C LYS A 471 31.50 -17.52 1.02
N GLY A 472 32.54 -17.31 1.84
CA GLY A 472 33.74 -16.57 1.44
C GLY A 472 33.75 -15.06 1.77
N TYR A 473 32.77 -14.58 2.55
CA TYR A 473 32.65 -13.17 2.93
C TYR A 473 33.29 -12.82 4.27
#